data_AF-A0A6I9X3F9-F1
#
_entry.id   AF-A0A6I9X3F9-F1
#
_cell.length_a   1.000
_cell.length_b   1.000
_cell.length_c   1.000
_cell.angle_alpha   90.00
_cell.angle_beta   90.00
_cell.angle_gamma   90.00
#
_symmetry.space_group_name_H-M   'P 1'
#
loop_
_entity.id
_entity.type
_entity.pdbx_description
1 polymer ?
#
loop_
_entity_poly.entity_id
_entity_poly.type
_entity_poly.pdbx_seq_one_letter_code
_entity_poly.pdbx_strand_id
1 'polypeptide(L)'
;MTFIVKLHRHFQRTVILLATFCMVSIVISAYYLYNGYKQENEASELSSEVECGDLPMLLSPWKMIKPSEPLRTDPVVLVFVESQYSLLGQDIVMILESSRFQYHIEIASGKGDLPVLINKNKGKYLLIIYENISKYVNMDSWNRGLLDKYCGEFSVGMIGFQKSNDNTLQTFKLKGVPFQIHGNVGIKDCCINPHSPLLHLTKPSKLDKGPLPGSDWTVFHINHSAYQPVVFAKVRVPENLPLAAIKNVLHATVIHDLGLHDGIQRVLFGNNLNFWLHKLIFIDALSFLTGKRLSLSLDRYILVDIDDIFVGKEETRMKASDVQGTMWQDLPGIATCQNASNMIALPRKSISAGQGPNKEYPAQEMALSKL
;
A
#
# COMPACT_ATOMS: atom_id res chain seq x y z
N MET A 1 46.70 36.89 -52.18
CA MET A 1 45.46 36.10 -52.42
C MET A 1 45.54 34.63 -51.96
N THR A 2 46.72 34.08 -51.68
CA THR A 2 46.93 32.64 -51.41
C THR A 2 46.59 32.15 -49.99
N PHE A 3 46.55 33.03 -48.98
CA PHE A 3 46.33 32.64 -47.58
C PHE A 3 44.84 32.45 -47.23
N ILE A 4 43.96 33.32 -47.76
CA ILE A 4 42.51 33.31 -47.50
C ILE A 4 41.86 32.06 -48.09
N VAL A 5 42.26 31.65 -49.29
CA VAL A 5 41.77 30.42 -49.95
C VAL A 5 42.20 29.18 -49.17
N LYS A 6 43.41 29.19 -48.59
CA LYS A 6 43.92 28.07 -47.78
C LYS A 6 43.16 27.95 -46.46
N LEU A 7 42.89 29.07 -45.78
CA LEU A 7 42.12 29.14 -44.54
C LEU A 7 40.66 28.69 -44.75
N HIS A 8 40.02 29.12 -45.83
CA HIS A 8 38.66 28.70 -46.19
C HIS A 8 38.58 27.19 -46.43
N ARG A 9 39.59 26.62 -47.10
CA ARG A 9 39.68 25.16 -47.32
C ARG A 9 39.91 24.38 -46.03
N HIS A 10 40.66 24.93 -45.08
CA HIS A 10 40.84 24.31 -43.76
C HIS A 10 39.55 24.35 -42.96
N PHE A 11 38.86 25.49 -42.91
CA PHE A 11 37.57 25.65 -42.24
C PHE A 11 36.50 24.72 -42.81
N GLN A 12 36.39 24.61 -44.14
CA GLN A 12 35.48 23.66 -44.79
C GLN A 12 35.79 22.21 -44.40
N ARG A 13 37.07 21.81 -44.31
CA ARG A 13 37.45 20.47 -43.88
C ARG A 13 37.09 20.21 -42.41
N THR A 14 37.26 21.18 -41.52
CA THR A 14 36.85 21.03 -40.11
C THR A 14 35.33 20.94 -39.96
N VAL A 15 34.57 21.75 -40.71
CA VAL A 15 33.11 21.70 -40.70
C VAL A 15 32.59 20.35 -41.23
N ILE A 16 33.18 19.83 -42.31
CA ILE A 16 32.83 18.51 -42.85
C ILE A 16 33.16 17.41 -41.82
N LEU A 17 34.33 17.45 -41.18
CA LEU A 17 34.69 16.48 -40.14
C LEU A 17 33.73 16.53 -38.95
N LEU A 18 33.37 17.71 -38.49
CA LEU A 18 32.40 17.88 -37.40
C LEU A 18 31.02 17.35 -37.78
N ALA A 19 30.55 17.65 -38.99
CA ALA A 19 29.28 17.15 -39.50
C ALA A 19 29.28 15.61 -39.59
N THR A 20 30.37 15.00 -40.08
CA THR A 20 30.48 13.53 -40.12
C THR A 20 30.49 12.92 -38.72
N PHE A 21 31.17 13.55 -37.76
CA PHE A 21 31.20 13.06 -36.37
C PHE A 21 29.81 13.14 -35.71
N CYS A 22 29.08 14.25 -35.92
CA CYS A 22 27.69 14.38 -35.45
C CYS A 22 26.77 13.32 -36.05
N MET A 23 26.86 13.07 -37.36
CA MET A 23 26.03 12.05 -38.01
C MET A 23 26.32 10.65 -37.47
N VAL A 24 27.60 10.31 -37.26
CA VAL A 24 27.98 9.02 -36.67
C VAL A 24 27.47 8.91 -35.23
N SER A 25 27.57 9.98 -34.44
CA SER A 25 27.03 9.98 -33.07
C SER A 25 25.52 9.75 -33.04
N ILE A 26 24.76 10.40 -33.93
CA ILE A 26 23.31 10.24 -34.01
C ILE A 26 22.95 8.79 -34.38
N VAL A 27 23.66 8.20 -35.35
CA VAL A 27 23.42 6.80 -35.77
C VAL A 27 23.73 5.83 -34.64
N ILE A 28 24.82 6.04 -33.88
CA ILE A 28 25.16 5.21 -32.72
C ILE A 28 24.10 5.35 -31.62
N SER A 29 23.70 6.58 -31.28
CA SER A 29 22.65 6.81 -30.29
C SER A 29 21.31 6.19 -30.71
N ALA A 30 20.92 6.33 -31.97
CA ALA A 30 19.70 5.72 -32.52
C ALA A 30 19.77 4.18 -32.50
N TYR A 31 20.94 3.60 -32.78
CA TYR A 31 21.15 2.15 -32.70
C TYR A 31 20.98 1.63 -31.26
N TYR A 32 21.57 2.31 -30.27
CA TYR A 32 21.41 1.92 -28.86
C TYR A 32 19.99 2.14 -28.34
N LEU A 33 19.31 3.22 -28.76
CA LEU A 33 17.89 3.44 -28.43
C LEU A 33 16.99 2.39 -29.07
N TYR A 34 17.23 2.05 -30.34
CA TYR A 34 16.44 1.06 -31.05
C TYR A 34 16.66 -0.35 -30.49
N ASN A 35 17.91 -0.75 -30.21
CA ASN A 35 18.18 -2.03 -29.57
C ASN A 35 17.67 -2.09 -28.13
N GLY A 36 17.76 -1.00 -27.36
CA GLY A 36 17.16 -0.92 -26.03
C GLY A 36 15.64 -1.10 -26.08
N TYR A 37 14.97 -0.42 -27.01
CA TYR A 37 13.53 -0.52 -27.22
C TYR A 37 13.10 -1.90 -27.76
N LYS A 38 13.89 -2.48 -28.67
CA LYS A 38 13.65 -3.84 -29.18
C LYS A 38 13.83 -4.89 -28.09
N GLN A 39 14.80 -4.72 -27.19
CA GLN A 39 15.01 -5.60 -26.05
C GLN A 39 13.89 -5.48 -25.01
N GLU A 40 13.34 -4.28 -24.77
CA GLU A 40 12.14 -4.09 -23.95
C GLU A 40 10.89 -4.74 -24.58
N ASN A 41 10.69 -4.59 -25.88
CA ASN A 41 9.53 -5.16 -26.58
C ASN A 41 9.62 -6.69 -26.74
N GLU A 42 10.78 -7.24 -27.10
CA GLU A 42 10.98 -8.70 -27.19
C GLU A 42 10.95 -9.36 -25.80
N ALA A 43 11.42 -8.68 -24.74
CA ALA A 43 11.24 -9.15 -23.36
C ALA A 43 9.78 -9.09 -22.90
N SER A 44 9.00 -8.13 -23.39
CA SER A 44 7.57 -8.01 -23.09
C SER A 44 6.69 -9.00 -23.89
N GLU A 45 7.11 -9.44 -25.09
CA GLU A 45 6.37 -10.41 -25.91
C GLU A 45 6.71 -11.88 -25.60
N LEU A 46 7.92 -12.18 -25.09
CA LEU A 46 8.31 -13.57 -24.77
C LEU A 46 7.89 -14.04 -23.37
N SER A 47 7.39 -13.15 -22.51
CA SER A 47 6.84 -13.56 -21.22
C SER A 47 5.37 -13.92 -21.39
N SER A 48 5.06 -15.22 -21.48
CA SER A 48 3.76 -15.74 -21.03
C SER A 48 3.65 -15.48 -19.52
N GLU A 49 3.38 -14.24 -19.15
CA GLU A 49 3.30 -13.79 -17.76
C GLU A 49 2.06 -14.41 -17.13
N VAL A 50 2.27 -15.30 -16.15
CA VAL A 50 1.21 -15.85 -15.31
C VAL A 50 0.56 -14.68 -14.56
N GLU A 51 -0.65 -14.30 -14.97
CA GLU A 51 -1.44 -13.30 -14.28
C GLU A 51 -1.88 -13.86 -12.92
N CYS A 52 -2.02 -12.99 -11.92
CA CYS A 52 -2.36 -13.38 -10.54
C CYS A 52 -3.65 -14.22 -10.46
N GLY A 53 -4.56 -14.04 -11.42
CA GLY A 53 -5.83 -14.76 -11.53
C GLY A 53 -5.74 -16.16 -12.15
N ASP A 54 -4.63 -16.51 -12.80
CA ASP A 54 -4.46 -17.78 -13.53
C ASP A 54 -3.71 -18.85 -12.71
N LEU A 55 -3.33 -18.55 -11.47
CA LEU A 55 -2.61 -19.48 -10.60
C LEU A 55 -3.52 -20.67 -10.19
N PRO A 56 -3.04 -21.92 -10.29
CA PRO A 56 -3.81 -23.09 -9.93
C PRO A 56 -4.18 -23.05 -8.44
N MET A 57 -5.49 -22.98 -8.24
CA MET A 57 -6.17 -22.78 -6.98
C MET A 57 -6.10 -24.02 -6.08
N LEU A 58 -5.59 -23.89 -4.86
CA LEU A 58 -5.87 -24.82 -3.75
C LEU A 58 -7.09 -24.30 -2.98
N LEU A 59 -8.26 -24.19 -3.60
CA LEU A 59 -9.50 -23.87 -2.89
C LEU A 59 -10.58 -24.88 -3.24
N SER A 60 -11.00 -25.60 -2.22
CA SER A 60 -12.34 -26.17 -2.16
C SER A 60 -13.26 -25.12 -1.50
N PRO A 61 -14.56 -25.11 -1.81
CA PRO A 61 -15.50 -24.16 -1.23
C PRO A 61 -15.83 -24.60 0.21
N TRP A 62 -15.26 -23.96 1.21
CA TRP A 62 -15.63 -24.23 2.61
C TRP A 62 -16.40 -23.06 3.20
N LYS A 63 -17.51 -23.43 3.86
CA LYS A 63 -18.41 -22.56 4.59
C LYS A 63 -17.61 -21.64 5.50
N MET A 64 -17.86 -20.33 5.38
CA MET A 64 -17.53 -19.34 6.40
C MET A 64 -17.73 -19.95 7.78
N ILE A 65 -16.62 -20.08 8.54
CA ILE A 65 -16.72 -20.32 9.97
C ILE A 65 -17.62 -19.21 10.51
N LYS A 66 -18.67 -19.63 11.20
CA LYS A 66 -19.81 -18.82 11.63
C LYS A 66 -19.31 -17.48 12.20
N PRO A 67 -19.85 -16.33 11.76
CA PRO A 67 -19.53 -15.04 12.36
C PRO A 67 -19.68 -15.14 13.88
N SER A 68 -18.68 -14.69 14.62
CA SER A 68 -18.70 -14.68 16.08
C SER A 68 -19.95 -13.96 16.58
N GLU A 69 -20.61 -14.52 17.59
CA GLU A 69 -21.76 -13.87 18.20
C GLU A 69 -21.32 -12.49 18.74
N PRO A 70 -22.00 -11.39 18.35
CA PRO A 70 -21.43 -10.04 18.38
C PRO A 70 -21.18 -9.45 19.78
N LEU A 71 -21.50 -10.16 20.87
CA LEU A 71 -21.51 -9.61 22.23
C LEU A 71 -20.45 -10.15 23.20
N ARG A 72 -19.66 -11.16 22.83
CA ARG A 72 -18.78 -11.82 23.81
C ARG A 72 -17.46 -11.09 24.10
N THR A 73 -17.12 -10.06 23.33
CA THR A 73 -15.85 -9.30 23.47
C THR A 73 -16.01 -7.79 23.41
N ASP A 74 -15.17 -7.05 24.13
CA ASP A 74 -15.03 -5.59 23.99
C ASP A 74 -14.29 -5.23 22.68
N PRO A 75 -14.63 -4.13 21.99
CA PRO A 75 -14.03 -3.72 20.71
C PRO A 75 -12.63 -3.09 20.90
N VAL A 76 -11.77 -3.77 21.66
CA VAL A 76 -10.40 -3.36 21.96
C VAL A 76 -9.42 -4.33 21.31
N VAL A 77 -8.39 -3.82 20.68
CA VAL A 77 -7.30 -4.59 20.07
C VAL A 77 -6.14 -4.72 21.07
N LEU A 78 -5.70 -5.94 21.37
CA LEU A 78 -4.47 -6.15 22.15
C LEU A 78 -3.26 -6.18 21.22
N VAL A 79 -2.29 -5.28 21.41
CA VAL A 79 -1.10 -5.14 20.56
C VAL A 79 0.14 -5.48 21.36
N PHE A 80 0.79 -6.58 21.01
CA PHE A 80 2.07 -7.01 21.56
C PHE A 80 3.22 -6.43 20.74
N VAL A 81 3.98 -5.51 21.34
CA VAL A 81 5.13 -4.83 20.74
C VAL A 81 6.46 -5.33 21.32
N GLU A 82 7.54 -5.24 20.56
CA GLU A 82 8.89 -5.58 21.06
C GLU A 82 9.39 -4.55 22.08
N SER A 83 9.05 -3.28 21.87
CA SER A 83 9.34 -2.17 22.78
C SER A 83 8.35 -1.03 22.54
N GLN A 84 8.27 -0.09 23.48
CA GLN A 84 7.43 1.11 23.34
C GLN A 84 7.86 2.06 22.19
N TYR A 85 9.04 1.83 21.60
CA TYR A 85 9.62 2.67 20.55
C TYR A 85 9.85 1.93 19.23
N SER A 86 9.32 0.71 19.09
CA SER A 86 9.48 -0.03 17.84
C SER A 86 8.75 0.68 16.70
N LEU A 87 9.42 0.84 15.56
CA LEU A 87 8.85 1.53 14.40
C LEU A 87 7.56 0.85 13.91
N LEU A 88 7.58 -0.48 13.79
CA LEU A 88 6.40 -1.24 13.38
C LEU A 88 5.29 -1.16 14.42
N GLY A 89 5.62 -1.18 15.72
CA GLY A 89 4.64 -0.96 16.78
C GLY A 89 3.96 0.41 16.68
N GLN A 90 4.75 1.46 16.41
CA GLN A 90 4.23 2.82 16.18
C GLN A 90 3.36 2.91 14.93
N ASP A 91 3.76 2.26 13.82
CA ASP A 91 2.96 2.21 12.60
C ASP A 91 1.60 1.53 12.82
N ILE A 92 1.59 0.39 13.55
CA ILE A 92 0.37 -0.32 13.91
C ILE A 92 -0.55 0.60 14.73
N VAL A 93 -0.01 1.23 15.78
CA VAL A 93 -0.75 2.13 16.66
C VAL A 93 -1.30 3.32 15.88
N MET A 94 -0.50 3.94 15.02
CA MET A 94 -0.92 5.06 14.18
C MET A 94 -2.10 4.70 13.27
N ILE A 95 -2.11 3.51 12.67
CA ILE A 95 -3.26 3.04 11.86
C ILE A 95 -4.50 2.84 12.74
N LEU A 96 -4.35 2.26 13.93
CA LEU A 96 -5.47 2.05 14.86
C LEU A 96 -6.05 3.38 15.38
N GLU A 97 -5.19 4.33 15.77
CA GLU A 97 -5.56 5.67 16.23
C GLU A 97 -6.27 6.48 15.14
N SER A 98 -5.70 6.55 13.94
CA SER A 98 -6.31 7.26 12.81
C SER A 98 -7.66 6.65 12.39
N SER A 99 -7.82 5.34 12.62
CA SER A 99 -9.09 4.61 12.42
C SER A 99 -10.06 4.73 13.60
N ARG A 100 -9.66 5.38 14.71
CA ARG A 100 -10.42 5.49 15.97
C ARG A 100 -10.78 4.12 16.58
N PHE A 101 -9.94 3.12 16.39
CA PHE A 101 -10.10 1.81 17.02
C PHE A 101 -9.40 1.80 18.38
N GLN A 102 -10.09 1.30 19.41
CA GLN A 102 -9.50 1.19 20.75
C GLN A 102 -8.45 0.09 20.78
N TYR A 103 -7.35 0.34 21.47
CA TYR A 103 -6.27 -0.63 21.60
C TYR A 103 -5.64 -0.58 22.99
N HIS A 104 -4.94 -1.66 23.32
CA HIS A 104 -4.16 -1.83 24.55
C HIS A 104 -2.79 -2.36 24.13
N ILE A 105 -1.71 -1.67 24.50
CA ILE A 105 -0.34 -2.08 24.18
C ILE A 105 0.23 -2.92 25.33
N GLU A 106 0.90 -4.01 24.99
CA GLU A 106 1.72 -4.81 25.92
C GLU A 106 3.10 -5.08 25.33
N ILE A 107 4.13 -5.07 26.18
CA ILE A 107 5.49 -5.43 25.75
C ILE A 107 5.62 -6.96 25.77
N ALA A 108 5.93 -7.53 24.61
CA ALA A 108 6.08 -8.97 24.42
C ALA A 108 7.38 -9.52 25.03
N SER A 109 7.43 -9.59 26.37
CA SER A 109 8.62 -10.00 27.11
C SER A 109 8.95 -11.50 26.98
N GLY A 110 8.09 -12.30 26.34
CA GLY A 110 8.29 -13.75 26.08
C GLY A 110 8.26 -14.64 27.33
N LYS A 111 8.49 -14.07 28.52
CA LYS A 111 8.45 -14.71 29.85
C LYS A 111 7.60 -13.93 30.86
N GLY A 112 6.97 -12.84 30.43
CA GLY A 112 6.09 -12.05 31.29
C GLY A 112 4.67 -12.63 31.30
N ASP A 113 3.91 -12.31 32.34
CA ASP A 113 2.50 -12.70 32.44
C ASP A 113 1.68 -12.02 31.34
N LEU A 114 0.65 -12.73 30.87
CA LEU A 114 -0.33 -12.16 29.95
C LEU A 114 -1.22 -11.13 30.69
N PRO A 115 -1.66 -10.06 30.00
CA PRO A 115 -2.67 -9.16 30.57
C PRO A 115 -3.96 -9.93 30.83
N VAL A 116 -4.82 -9.39 31.69
CA VAL A 116 -6.14 -9.97 31.96
C VAL A 116 -6.94 -10.05 30.65
N LEU A 117 -7.24 -11.28 30.21
CA LEU A 117 -7.95 -11.55 28.95
C LEU A 117 -9.48 -11.56 29.11
N ILE A 118 -9.98 -11.90 30.30
CA ILE A 118 -11.42 -12.06 30.59
C ILE A 118 -11.79 -11.14 31.75
N ASN A 119 -12.88 -10.40 31.60
CA ASN A 119 -13.47 -9.58 32.65
C ASN A 119 -14.96 -9.88 32.79
N LYS A 120 -15.42 -10.25 33.99
CA LYS A 120 -16.84 -10.57 34.27
C LYS A 120 -17.48 -11.51 33.23
N ASN A 121 -16.75 -12.56 32.85
CA ASN A 121 -17.18 -13.57 31.86
C ASN A 121 -17.32 -13.06 30.41
N LYS A 122 -16.74 -11.89 30.10
CA LYS A 122 -16.63 -11.30 28.76
C LYS A 122 -15.16 -11.22 28.37
N GLY A 123 -14.85 -11.48 27.10
CA GLY A 123 -13.50 -11.30 26.58
C GLY A 123 -13.16 -9.81 26.47
N LYS A 124 -11.98 -9.43 26.94
CA LYS A 124 -11.56 -8.02 26.96
C LYS A 124 -11.10 -7.52 25.59
N TYR A 125 -10.66 -8.42 24.71
CA TYR A 125 -10.07 -8.08 23.43
C TYR A 125 -10.77 -8.78 22.27
N LEU A 126 -11.05 -8.04 21.22
CA LEU A 126 -11.69 -8.54 20.00
C LEU A 126 -10.67 -9.08 18.98
N LEU A 127 -9.43 -8.61 19.04
CA LEU A 127 -8.34 -9.00 18.15
C LEU A 127 -7.02 -8.92 18.90
N ILE A 128 -6.07 -9.80 18.55
CA ILE A 128 -4.70 -9.75 19.06
C ILE A 128 -3.73 -9.49 17.89
N ILE A 129 -2.76 -8.60 18.08
CA ILE A 129 -1.73 -8.28 17.10
C ILE A 129 -0.37 -8.53 17.72
N TYR A 130 0.49 -9.25 17.01
CA TYR A 130 1.90 -9.43 17.35
C TYR A 130 2.77 -8.69 16.35
N GLU A 131 3.48 -7.66 16.80
CA GLU A 131 4.54 -7.00 16.04
C GLU A 131 5.63 -8.00 15.61
N ASN A 132 5.87 -9.03 16.40
CA ASN A 132 6.72 -10.15 16.03
C ASN A 132 6.05 -11.47 16.42
N ILE A 133 5.54 -12.20 15.43
CA ILE A 133 4.82 -13.47 15.65
C ILE A 133 5.71 -14.54 16.31
N SER A 134 7.03 -14.42 16.19
CA SER A 134 7.97 -15.31 16.87
C SER A 134 7.85 -15.25 18.39
N LYS A 135 7.39 -14.12 18.96
CA LYS A 135 7.13 -13.99 20.41
C LYS A 135 5.96 -14.86 20.86
N TYR A 136 4.93 -14.98 20.04
CA TYR A 136 3.79 -15.86 20.28
C TYR A 136 4.15 -17.33 20.11
N VAL A 137 4.93 -17.66 19.07
CA VAL A 137 5.34 -19.04 18.75
C VAL A 137 6.33 -19.61 19.77
N ASN A 138 7.22 -18.76 20.29
CA ASN A 138 8.25 -19.14 21.27
C ASN A 138 7.85 -18.83 22.72
N MET A 139 6.59 -18.45 22.96
CA MET A 139 6.03 -18.27 24.30
C MET A 139 6.06 -19.60 25.07
N ASP A 140 6.12 -19.52 26.40
CA ASP A 140 5.96 -20.69 27.26
C ASP A 140 4.60 -21.37 27.03
N SER A 141 4.55 -22.69 27.20
CA SER A 141 3.37 -23.49 26.87
C SER A 141 2.14 -23.14 27.70
N TRP A 142 2.33 -22.61 28.91
CA TRP A 142 1.23 -22.23 29.80
C TRP A 142 0.52 -20.97 29.30
N ASN A 143 1.27 -19.87 29.13
CA ASN A 143 0.72 -18.62 28.59
C ASN A 143 0.18 -18.83 27.17
N ARG A 144 0.89 -19.62 26.36
CA ARG A 144 0.42 -19.98 25.02
C ARG A 144 -0.93 -20.70 25.07
N GLY A 145 -1.06 -21.72 25.93
CA GLY A 145 -2.31 -22.45 26.11
C GLY A 145 -3.45 -21.58 26.63
N LEU A 146 -3.18 -20.63 27.52
CA LEU A 146 -4.16 -19.66 28.01
C LEU A 146 -4.68 -18.76 26.88
N LEU A 147 -3.76 -18.23 26.06
CA LEU A 147 -4.11 -17.37 24.94
C LEU A 147 -4.86 -18.14 23.84
N ASP A 148 -4.45 -19.36 23.54
CA ASP A 148 -5.11 -20.22 22.54
C ASP A 148 -6.52 -20.60 23.00
N LYS A 149 -6.70 -20.94 24.28
CA LYS A 149 -8.02 -21.18 24.88
C LYS A 149 -8.91 -19.94 24.78
N TYR A 150 -8.38 -18.76 25.09
CA TYR A 150 -9.10 -17.50 24.95
C TYR A 150 -9.54 -17.26 23.50
N CYS A 151 -8.65 -17.47 22.54
CA CYS A 151 -8.95 -17.27 21.12
C CYS A 151 -10.02 -18.25 20.61
N GLY A 152 -9.96 -19.51 21.02
CA GLY A 152 -10.99 -20.49 20.69
C GLY A 152 -12.35 -20.18 21.33
N GLU A 153 -12.38 -19.81 22.62
CA GLU A 153 -13.63 -19.56 23.37
C GLU A 153 -14.36 -18.29 22.90
N PHE A 154 -13.61 -17.24 22.58
CA PHE A 154 -14.17 -15.94 22.18
C PHE A 154 -14.08 -15.66 20.67
N SER A 155 -13.59 -16.63 19.88
CA SER A 155 -13.40 -16.51 18.43
C SER A 155 -12.55 -15.29 18.05
N VAL A 156 -11.44 -15.09 18.76
CA VAL A 156 -10.51 -13.97 18.54
C VAL A 156 -9.45 -14.39 17.54
N GLY A 157 -9.32 -13.62 16.46
CA GLY A 157 -8.27 -13.80 15.45
C GLY A 157 -6.95 -13.13 15.84
N MET A 158 -5.90 -13.42 15.07
CA MET A 158 -4.58 -12.81 15.25
C MET A 158 -4.03 -12.18 13.98
N ILE A 159 -3.31 -11.06 14.12
CA ILE A 159 -2.42 -10.54 13.08
C ILE A 159 -0.98 -10.69 13.58
N GLY A 160 -0.09 -11.17 12.72
CA GLY A 160 1.30 -11.37 13.07
C GLY A 160 2.24 -10.88 11.98
N PHE A 161 3.36 -10.27 12.37
CA PHE A 161 4.42 -9.92 11.44
C PHE A 161 5.61 -10.85 11.65
N GLN A 162 6.09 -11.46 10.57
CA GLN A 162 7.28 -12.29 10.56
C GLN A 162 8.47 -11.41 10.18
N LYS A 163 9.24 -11.01 11.18
CA LYS A 163 10.49 -10.27 11.01
C LYS A 163 11.61 -11.22 10.58
N SER A 164 12.45 -10.77 9.65
CA SER A 164 13.74 -11.40 9.38
C SER A 164 14.77 -10.94 10.41
N ASN A 165 15.51 -11.88 11.00
CA ASN A 165 16.34 -11.59 12.18
C ASN A 165 17.82 -11.33 11.86
N ASP A 166 18.35 -11.85 10.74
CA ASP A 166 19.75 -11.66 10.33
C ASP A 166 19.86 -11.42 8.84
N ASN A 167 20.83 -10.65 8.35
CA ASN A 167 20.98 -10.26 6.92
C ASN A 167 21.29 -11.41 5.94
N THR A 168 21.24 -12.68 6.37
CA THR A 168 21.52 -13.84 5.53
C THR A 168 20.22 -14.44 4.99
N LEU A 169 20.25 -15.02 3.79
CA LEU A 169 19.12 -15.81 3.30
C LEU A 169 18.86 -16.96 4.28
N GLN A 170 17.68 -16.96 4.90
CA GLN A 170 17.31 -17.94 5.92
C GLN A 170 16.10 -18.74 5.45
N THR A 171 16.31 -20.03 5.19
CA THR A 171 15.21 -21.00 5.10
C THR A 171 14.99 -21.60 6.48
N PHE A 172 13.83 -21.34 7.08
CA PHE A 172 13.46 -21.94 8.36
C PHE A 172 12.01 -22.36 8.37
N LYS A 173 11.68 -23.28 9.29
CA LYS A 173 10.31 -23.72 9.55
C LYS A 173 9.85 -23.06 10.85
N LEU A 174 8.85 -22.19 10.77
CA LEU A 174 8.25 -21.62 11.97
C LEU A 174 7.57 -22.74 12.75
N LYS A 175 7.82 -22.83 14.06
CA LYS A 175 7.22 -23.86 14.91
C LYS A 175 5.69 -23.72 14.87
N GLY A 176 5.00 -24.84 14.62
CA GLY A 176 3.53 -24.87 14.47
C GLY A 176 3.03 -24.58 13.05
N VAL A 177 3.91 -24.24 12.11
CA VAL A 177 3.55 -23.99 10.71
C VAL A 177 4.09 -25.12 9.82
N PRO A 178 3.27 -25.70 8.91
CA PRO A 178 3.69 -26.88 8.15
C PRO A 178 4.60 -26.58 6.97
N PHE A 179 4.80 -25.31 6.60
CA PHE A 179 5.57 -24.90 5.42
C PHE A 179 6.88 -24.18 5.74
N GLN A 180 7.73 -24.09 4.72
CA GLN A 180 9.01 -23.38 4.76
C GLN A 180 8.81 -21.88 4.53
N ILE A 181 9.67 -21.11 5.20
CA ILE A 181 9.70 -19.66 5.14
C ILE A 181 11.10 -19.26 4.68
N HIS A 182 11.17 -18.33 3.73
CA HIS A 182 12.44 -17.77 3.24
C HIS A 182 12.52 -16.29 3.62
N GLY A 183 13.45 -15.95 4.50
CA GLY A 183 13.73 -14.57 4.93
C GLY A 183 14.84 -13.89 4.12
N ASN A 184 14.93 -12.57 4.26
CA ASN A 184 15.93 -11.68 3.67
C ASN A 184 16.03 -11.77 2.15
N VAL A 185 14.87 -11.80 1.49
CA VAL A 185 14.81 -11.74 0.04
C VAL A 185 14.41 -10.35 -0.44
N GLY A 186 15.05 -9.87 -1.51
CA GLY A 186 14.50 -8.78 -2.30
C GLY A 186 13.34 -9.32 -3.14
N ILE A 187 12.23 -8.60 -3.24
CA ILE A 187 11.08 -9.01 -4.05
C ILE A 187 10.68 -7.94 -5.05
N LYS A 188 10.02 -8.34 -6.13
CA LYS A 188 9.53 -7.49 -7.21
C LYS A 188 8.19 -8.04 -7.72
N ASP A 189 7.51 -7.26 -8.56
CA ASP A 189 6.33 -7.68 -9.30
C ASP A 189 5.25 -8.27 -8.38
N CYS A 190 4.51 -7.41 -7.67
CA CYS A 190 3.54 -7.84 -6.67
C CYS A 190 2.09 -7.82 -7.19
N CYS A 191 1.25 -8.71 -6.66
CA CYS A 191 -0.17 -8.73 -6.99
C CYS A 191 -1.01 -9.24 -5.82
N ILE A 192 -2.29 -8.87 -5.82
CA ILE A 192 -3.25 -9.30 -4.81
C ILE A 192 -4.04 -10.49 -5.34
N ASN A 193 -4.22 -11.51 -4.49
CA ASN A 193 -5.05 -12.66 -4.81
C ASN A 193 -6.54 -12.24 -4.91
N PRO A 194 -7.17 -12.28 -6.10
CA PRO A 194 -8.57 -11.87 -6.26
C PRO A 194 -9.57 -12.73 -5.50
N HIS A 195 -9.18 -13.95 -5.10
CA HIS A 195 -10.03 -14.90 -4.41
C HIS A 195 -9.90 -14.85 -2.89
N SER A 196 -9.10 -13.92 -2.34
CA SER A 196 -8.96 -13.79 -0.89
C SER A 196 -10.24 -13.22 -0.28
N PRO A 197 -10.89 -13.91 0.68
CA PRO A 197 -12.10 -13.42 1.34
C PRO A 197 -11.82 -12.25 2.30
N LEU A 198 -10.54 -11.99 2.57
CA LEU A 198 -10.07 -10.91 3.44
C LEU A 198 -10.31 -9.52 2.84
N LEU A 199 -10.32 -9.41 1.51
CA LEU A 199 -10.36 -8.14 0.80
C LEU A 199 -11.71 -7.44 0.95
N HIS A 200 -11.69 -6.18 1.41
CA HIS A 200 -12.89 -5.35 1.52
C HIS A 200 -12.67 -3.95 0.95
N LEU A 201 -11.62 -3.28 1.43
CA LEU A 201 -11.15 -1.98 0.99
C LEU A 201 -10.19 -2.14 -0.19
N THR A 202 -9.27 -3.08 -0.09
CA THR A 202 -8.27 -3.33 -1.14
C THR A 202 -8.93 -4.10 -2.28
N LYS A 203 -8.84 -3.56 -3.49
CA LYS A 203 -9.29 -4.26 -4.69
C LYS A 203 -8.17 -5.13 -5.24
N PRO A 204 -8.50 -6.29 -5.85
CA PRO A 204 -7.52 -7.07 -6.59
C PRO A 204 -6.84 -6.20 -7.64
N SER A 205 -5.53 -6.30 -7.76
CA SER A 205 -4.73 -5.55 -8.72
C SER A 205 -4.14 -6.46 -9.77
N LYS A 206 -3.90 -5.89 -10.95
CA LYS A 206 -2.96 -6.49 -11.90
C LYS A 206 -1.56 -6.51 -11.28
N LEU A 207 -0.67 -7.31 -11.87
CA LEU A 207 0.73 -7.37 -11.46
C LEU A 207 1.38 -5.98 -11.53
N ASP A 208 1.69 -5.42 -10.37
CA ASP A 208 2.40 -4.15 -10.25
C ASP A 208 3.90 -4.41 -10.40
N LYS A 209 4.43 -4.05 -11.58
CA LYS A 209 5.79 -4.37 -11.99
C LYS A 209 6.79 -3.45 -11.31
N GLY A 210 7.91 -4.03 -10.89
CA GLY A 210 9.04 -3.26 -10.35
C GLY A 210 9.48 -3.72 -8.96
N PRO A 211 10.60 -3.13 -8.48
CA PRO A 211 11.18 -3.50 -7.20
C PRO A 211 10.36 -2.96 -6.02
N LEU A 212 10.11 -3.80 -5.03
CA LEU A 212 9.54 -3.39 -3.75
C LEU A 212 10.59 -2.79 -2.78
N PRO A 213 10.21 -2.01 -1.76
CA PRO A 213 11.17 -1.42 -0.85
C PRO A 213 11.89 -2.49 -0.01
N GLY A 214 13.21 -2.37 0.15
CA GLY A 214 14.01 -3.23 1.03
C GLY A 214 14.35 -4.63 0.46
N SER A 215 15.10 -5.38 1.26
CA SER A 215 15.53 -6.76 0.98
C SER A 215 15.36 -7.69 2.19
N ASP A 216 14.66 -7.23 3.21
CA ASP A 216 14.36 -7.90 4.48
C ASP A 216 13.03 -8.66 4.44
N TRP A 217 12.54 -8.97 3.24
CA TRP A 217 11.26 -9.64 3.08
C TRP A 217 11.34 -11.11 3.46
N THR A 218 10.24 -11.57 4.04
CA THR A 218 9.93 -12.95 4.26
C THR A 218 8.87 -13.42 3.26
N VAL A 219 9.14 -14.51 2.56
CA VAL A 219 8.18 -15.16 1.67
C VAL A 219 7.80 -16.54 2.21
N PHE A 220 6.53 -16.89 2.02
CA PHE A 220 5.93 -18.12 2.53
C PHE A 220 5.73 -19.11 1.37
N HIS A 221 6.31 -20.31 1.50
CA HIS A 221 6.16 -21.36 0.51
C HIS A 221 4.96 -22.26 0.86
N ILE A 222 3.75 -21.79 0.60
CA ILE A 222 2.53 -22.52 0.97
C ILE A 222 2.30 -23.70 0.04
N ASN A 223 2.20 -24.89 0.63
CA ASN A 223 1.80 -26.14 -0.03
C ASN A 223 0.62 -26.82 0.68
N HIS A 224 -0.11 -26.08 1.51
CA HIS A 224 -1.12 -26.64 2.42
C HIS A 224 -2.42 -25.83 2.35
N SER A 225 -3.55 -26.51 2.20
CA SER A 225 -4.88 -25.90 2.00
C SER A 225 -5.41 -25.11 3.19
N ALA A 226 -4.85 -25.31 4.39
CA ALA A 226 -5.19 -24.51 5.57
C ALA A 226 -4.71 -23.05 5.49
N TYR A 227 -3.87 -22.71 4.51
CA TYR A 227 -3.30 -21.37 4.36
C TYR A 227 -3.60 -20.85 2.97
N GLN A 228 -4.16 -19.64 2.92
CA GLN A 228 -4.50 -18.97 1.68
C GLN A 228 -3.54 -17.78 1.46
N PRO A 229 -2.82 -17.72 0.32
CA PRO A 229 -2.08 -16.52 -0.05
C PRO A 229 -3.01 -15.31 -0.24
N VAL A 230 -2.61 -14.15 0.25
CA VAL A 230 -3.35 -12.88 0.09
C VAL A 230 -2.61 -11.96 -0.89
N VAL A 231 -1.28 -11.85 -0.73
CA VAL A 231 -0.41 -11.05 -1.61
C VAL A 231 0.68 -11.95 -2.13
N PHE A 232 0.96 -11.85 -3.42
CA PHE A 232 2.04 -12.54 -4.11
C PHE A 232 3.12 -11.56 -4.56
N ALA A 233 4.35 -12.03 -4.66
CA ALA A 233 5.46 -11.33 -5.31
C ALA A 233 6.48 -12.31 -5.89
N LYS A 234 7.26 -11.86 -6.87
CA LYS A 234 8.42 -12.60 -7.39
C LYS A 234 9.66 -12.28 -6.56
N VAL A 235 10.51 -13.27 -6.31
CA VAL A 235 11.81 -13.05 -5.67
C VAL A 235 12.78 -12.45 -6.69
N ARG A 236 13.56 -11.43 -6.29
CA ARG A 236 14.66 -10.92 -7.10
C ARG A 236 15.83 -11.90 -7.00
N VAL A 237 16.14 -12.57 -8.10
CA VAL A 237 17.37 -13.35 -8.23
C VAL A 237 18.52 -12.38 -8.51
N PRO A 238 19.65 -12.45 -7.79
CA PRO A 238 20.85 -11.69 -8.17
C PRO A 238 21.32 -12.12 -9.56
N GLU A 239 21.62 -11.16 -10.43
CA GLU A 239 21.94 -11.37 -11.86
C GLU A 239 23.13 -12.32 -12.14
N ASN A 240 23.90 -12.69 -11.10
CA ASN A 240 25.14 -13.47 -11.21
C ASN A 240 25.06 -14.95 -10.79
N LEU A 241 23.86 -15.52 -10.58
CA LEU A 241 23.69 -16.91 -10.13
C LEU A 241 22.89 -17.75 -11.14
N PRO A 242 23.44 -18.89 -11.62
CA PRO A 242 22.67 -19.84 -12.42
C PRO A 242 21.79 -20.66 -11.48
N LEU A 243 20.54 -20.24 -11.24
CA LEU A 243 19.59 -21.03 -10.45
C LEU A 243 18.36 -21.43 -11.28
N ALA A 244 18.43 -22.65 -11.82
CA ALA A 244 17.29 -23.42 -12.28
C ALA A 244 16.26 -23.76 -11.17
N ALA A 245 16.47 -23.28 -9.94
CA ALA A 245 15.65 -23.56 -8.75
C ALA A 245 14.79 -22.37 -8.26
N ILE A 246 15.00 -21.16 -8.79
CA ILE A 246 14.14 -19.99 -8.53
C ILE A 246 13.54 -19.58 -9.88
N LYS A 247 12.67 -20.43 -10.43
CA LYS A 247 11.80 -20.02 -11.55
C LYS A 247 11.00 -18.78 -11.12
N ASN A 248 10.54 -17.98 -12.08
CA ASN A 248 9.57 -16.88 -11.94
C ASN A 248 8.24 -17.35 -11.31
N VAL A 249 8.29 -17.86 -10.10
CA VAL A 249 7.20 -18.41 -9.31
C VAL A 249 6.77 -17.31 -8.37
N LEU A 250 5.46 -17.08 -8.31
CA LEU A 250 4.86 -16.16 -7.38
C LEU A 250 4.92 -16.78 -5.97
N HIS A 251 5.52 -16.06 -5.04
CA HIS A 251 5.61 -16.44 -3.64
C HIS A 251 4.67 -15.58 -2.81
N ALA A 252 4.06 -16.17 -1.77
CA ALA A 252 3.18 -15.41 -0.89
C ALA A 252 4.00 -14.52 0.06
N THR A 253 3.64 -13.25 0.17
CA THR A 253 4.23 -12.29 1.14
C THR A 253 3.26 -11.98 2.27
N VAL A 254 1.96 -12.23 2.07
CA VAL A 254 0.93 -12.19 3.11
C VAL A 254 0.06 -13.41 2.97
N ILE A 255 -0.27 -14.05 4.10
CA ILE A 255 -1.03 -15.29 4.13
C ILE A 255 -2.14 -15.23 5.19
N HIS A 256 -3.24 -15.91 4.91
CA HIS A 256 -4.35 -16.12 5.83
C HIS A 256 -4.36 -17.58 6.26
N ASP A 257 -4.05 -17.82 7.53
CA ASP A 257 -4.30 -19.10 8.22
C ASP A 257 -5.78 -19.20 8.56
N LEU A 258 -6.44 -20.21 7.98
CA LEU A 258 -7.87 -20.47 8.17
C LEU A 258 -8.18 -21.02 9.59
N GLY A 259 -7.16 -21.35 10.38
CA GLY A 259 -7.33 -21.90 11.72
C GLY A 259 -7.81 -23.34 11.73
N LEU A 260 -7.55 -24.12 10.67
CA LEU A 260 -8.03 -25.51 10.59
C LEU A 260 -7.35 -26.45 11.58
N HIS A 261 -6.18 -26.07 12.11
CA HIS A 261 -5.42 -26.90 13.06
C HIS A 261 -5.81 -26.66 14.52
N ASP A 262 -6.06 -25.41 14.91
CA ASP A 262 -6.27 -25.01 16.30
C ASP A 262 -7.51 -24.12 16.52
N GLY A 263 -8.28 -23.84 15.47
CA GLY A 263 -9.48 -23.02 15.52
C GLY A 263 -9.21 -21.51 15.51
N ILE A 264 -7.96 -21.07 15.35
CA ILE A 264 -7.58 -19.66 15.45
C ILE A 264 -7.21 -19.14 14.06
N GLN A 265 -7.99 -18.18 13.56
CA GLN A 265 -7.67 -17.54 12.29
C GLN A 265 -6.55 -16.52 12.45
N ARG A 266 -5.60 -16.50 11.51
CA ARG A 266 -4.46 -15.58 11.56
C ARG A 266 -4.15 -14.96 10.22
N VAL A 267 -3.71 -13.71 10.21
CA VAL A 267 -3.14 -13.09 9.02
C VAL A 267 -1.68 -12.77 9.30
N LEU A 268 -0.79 -13.36 8.52
CA LEU A 268 0.66 -13.25 8.71
C LEU A 268 1.29 -12.44 7.58
N PHE A 269 2.03 -11.41 7.96
CA PHE A 269 2.75 -10.52 7.07
C PHE A 269 4.22 -10.90 7.04
N GLY A 270 4.78 -11.00 5.83
CA GLY A 270 6.18 -11.30 5.59
C GLY A 270 7.11 -10.08 5.65
N ASN A 271 6.57 -8.88 5.89
CA ASN A 271 7.37 -7.68 6.16
C ASN A 271 6.52 -6.68 6.97
N ASN A 272 7.14 -5.60 7.43
CA ASN A 272 6.52 -4.47 8.13
C ASN A 272 5.50 -3.70 7.25
N LEU A 273 5.02 -2.56 7.78
CA LEU A 273 4.02 -1.71 7.15
C LEU A 273 4.61 -0.60 6.27
N ASN A 274 5.92 -0.59 5.99
CA ASN A 274 6.53 0.44 5.14
C ASN A 274 6.03 0.38 3.70
N PHE A 275 5.68 -0.82 3.22
CA PHE A 275 5.03 -0.98 1.92
C PHE A 275 3.56 -0.57 2.02
N TRP A 276 3.14 0.42 1.23
CA TRP A 276 1.80 1.03 1.31
C TRP A 276 0.66 0.00 1.20
N LEU A 277 0.83 -1.04 0.37
CA LEU A 277 -0.19 -2.05 0.20
C LEU A 277 -0.39 -2.90 1.46
N HIS A 278 0.67 -3.15 2.24
CA HIS A 278 0.53 -3.83 3.53
C HIS A 278 -0.36 -3.04 4.49
N LYS A 279 -0.35 -1.70 4.45
CA LYS A 279 -1.25 -0.88 5.27
C LYS A 279 -2.72 -1.12 4.90
N LEU A 280 -3.03 -1.23 3.62
CA LEU A 280 -4.40 -1.52 3.16
C LEU A 280 -4.83 -2.95 3.52
N ILE A 281 -3.97 -3.94 3.26
CA ILE A 281 -4.23 -5.34 3.62
C ILE A 281 -4.35 -5.52 5.15
N PHE A 282 -3.62 -4.74 5.94
CA PHE A 282 -3.74 -4.72 7.39
C PHE A 282 -5.12 -4.22 7.84
N ILE A 283 -5.63 -3.15 7.24
CA ILE A 283 -6.98 -2.65 7.52
C ILE A 283 -8.05 -3.69 7.13
N ASP A 284 -7.87 -4.36 5.99
CA ASP A 284 -8.75 -5.44 5.57
C ASP A 284 -8.70 -6.63 6.53
N ALA A 285 -7.52 -7.00 7.03
CA ALA A 285 -7.34 -8.05 8.02
C ALA A 285 -8.04 -7.71 9.35
N LEU A 286 -7.94 -6.46 9.82
CA LEU A 286 -8.68 -5.97 11.00
C LEU A 286 -10.18 -6.18 10.81
N SER A 287 -10.73 -5.72 9.68
CA SER A 287 -12.16 -5.84 9.38
C SER A 287 -12.60 -7.29 9.28
N PHE A 288 -11.86 -8.11 8.53
CA PHE A 288 -12.19 -9.51 8.29
C PHE A 288 -12.18 -10.35 9.58
N LEU A 289 -11.07 -10.32 10.33
CA LEU A 289 -10.90 -11.14 11.54
C LEU A 289 -11.84 -10.73 12.68
N THR A 290 -12.35 -9.50 12.65
CA THR A 290 -13.32 -9.01 13.65
C THR A 290 -14.77 -9.11 13.20
N GLY A 291 -15.05 -9.77 12.08
CA GLY A 291 -16.41 -9.90 11.56
C GLY A 291 -17.03 -8.54 11.20
N LYS A 292 -16.21 -7.62 10.69
CA LYS A 292 -16.54 -6.22 10.32
C LYS A 292 -16.85 -5.30 11.50
N ARG A 293 -16.60 -5.72 12.74
CA ARG A 293 -16.76 -4.85 13.93
C ARG A 293 -15.72 -3.73 13.98
N LEU A 294 -14.53 -3.94 13.42
CA LEU A 294 -13.52 -2.91 13.17
C LEU A 294 -13.42 -2.66 11.66
N SER A 295 -14.38 -1.91 11.11
CA SER A 295 -14.42 -1.59 9.67
C SER A 295 -14.45 -0.08 9.44
N LEU A 296 -13.83 0.35 8.33
CA LEU A 296 -13.87 1.73 7.85
C LEU A 296 -14.90 1.85 6.72
N SER A 297 -15.47 3.04 6.55
CA SER A 297 -16.31 3.31 5.37
C SER A 297 -15.49 3.18 4.08
N LEU A 298 -16.15 2.84 2.97
CA LEU A 298 -15.57 2.87 1.64
C LEU A 298 -15.62 4.28 1.03
N ASP A 299 -16.28 5.24 1.68
CA ASP A 299 -16.35 6.63 1.22
C ASP A 299 -14.98 7.31 1.30
N ARG A 300 -14.61 8.03 0.25
CA ARG A 300 -13.36 8.79 0.18
C ARG A 300 -13.68 10.23 -0.14
N TYR A 301 -13.29 11.12 0.77
CA TYR A 301 -13.42 12.55 0.60
C TYR A 301 -12.10 13.09 0.06
N ILE A 302 -12.15 13.77 -1.09
CA ILE A 302 -11.00 14.46 -1.67
C ILE A 302 -11.35 15.94 -1.64
N LEU A 303 -10.65 16.70 -0.81
CA LEU A 303 -10.73 18.16 -0.81
C LEU A 303 -9.66 18.68 -1.76
N VAL A 304 -10.10 19.40 -2.80
CA VAL A 304 -9.22 20.12 -3.72
C VAL A 304 -9.38 21.60 -3.41
N ASP A 305 -8.34 22.20 -2.86
CA ASP A 305 -8.30 23.64 -2.60
C ASP A 305 -7.56 24.33 -3.74
N ILE A 306 -8.13 25.43 -4.25
CA ILE A 306 -7.55 26.21 -5.36
C ILE A 306 -7.28 27.61 -4.85
N ASP A 307 -6.05 27.83 -4.42
CA ASP A 307 -5.57 29.13 -4.00
C ASP A 307 -5.23 30.05 -5.19
N ASP A 308 -5.04 31.33 -4.89
CA ASP A 308 -4.46 32.33 -5.80
C ASP A 308 -5.19 32.56 -7.13
N ILE A 309 -6.50 32.25 -7.18
CA ILE A 309 -7.37 32.33 -8.37
C ILE A 309 -7.22 33.67 -9.13
N PHE A 310 -7.02 34.79 -8.41
CA PHE A 310 -6.96 36.14 -9.00
C PHE A 310 -5.60 36.83 -8.91
N VAL A 311 -4.58 36.21 -8.32
CA VAL A 311 -3.29 36.87 -8.00
C VAL A 311 -2.10 36.34 -8.80
N GLY A 312 -2.33 35.44 -9.77
CA GLY A 312 -1.29 34.95 -10.69
C GLY A 312 -0.69 36.05 -11.60
N LYS A 313 0.58 35.88 -12.00
CA LYS A 313 1.27 36.74 -12.98
C LYS A 313 0.58 36.67 -14.36
N GLU A 314 0.64 37.73 -15.17
CA GLU A 314 -0.12 37.86 -16.43
C GLU A 314 -0.03 36.68 -17.40
N GLU A 315 1.08 35.93 -17.42
CA GLU A 315 1.27 34.77 -18.30
C GLU A 315 0.82 33.42 -17.71
N THR A 316 0.65 33.34 -16.39
CA THR A 316 0.23 32.12 -15.66
C THR A 316 -1.12 32.27 -14.97
N ARG A 317 -1.72 33.46 -15.05
CA ARG A 317 -3.03 33.76 -14.45
C ARG A 317 -4.11 32.97 -15.16
N MET A 318 -4.95 32.31 -14.36
CA MET A 318 -6.11 31.57 -14.85
C MET A 318 -7.02 32.49 -15.67
N LYS A 319 -7.32 32.09 -16.91
CA LYS A 319 -8.22 32.79 -17.83
C LYS A 319 -9.62 32.17 -17.75
N ALA A 320 -10.61 32.92 -18.23
CA ALA A 320 -11.99 32.43 -18.29
C ALA A 320 -12.12 31.14 -19.13
N SER A 321 -11.29 30.97 -20.17
CA SER A 321 -11.22 29.74 -20.98
C SER A 321 -10.80 28.52 -20.16
N ASP A 322 -9.93 28.69 -19.18
CA ASP A 322 -9.34 27.61 -18.39
C ASP A 322 -10.35 27.10 -17.37
N VAL A 323 -11.10 28.03 -16.75
CA VAL A 323 -12.21 27.69 -15.84
C VAL A 323 -13.32 26.97 -16.59
N GLN A 324 -13.68 27.45 -17.78
CA GLN A 324 -14.68 26.79 -18.63
C GLN A 324 -14.22 25.38 -19.02
N GLY A 325 -12.98 25.21 -19.46
CA GLY A 325 -12.44 23.89 -19.80
C GLY A 325 -12.48 22.88 -18.63
N THR A 326 -12.33 23.37 -17.40
CA THR A 326 -12.36 22.55 -16.18
C THR A 326 -13.79 22.22 -15.72
N MET A 327 -14.73 23.15 -15.90
CA MET A 327 -16.14 23.00 -15.50
C MET A 327 -16.93 22.01 -16.37
N TRP A 328 -16.53 21.82 -17.64
CA TRP A 328 -17.20 20.93 -18.60
C TRP A 328 -16.57 19.54 -18.69
N GLN A 329 -15.54 19.23 -17.90
CA GLN A 329 -15.03 17.88 -17.78
C GLN A 329 -15.90 17.12 -16.79
N ASP A 330 -16.96 16.49 -17.29
CA ASP A 330 -17.75 15.49 -16.56
C ASP A 330 -16.82 14.31 -16.22
N LEU A 331 -16.16 14.37 -15.06
CA LEU A 331 -15.45 13.24 -14.50
C LEU A 331 -16.49 12.27 -13.93
N PRO A 332 -16.67 11.06 -14.52
CA PRO A 332 -17.65 10.12 -14.03
C PRO A 332 -17.31 9.69 -12.59
N GLY A 333 -18.23 9.94 -11.66
CA GLY A 333 -18.13 9.51 -10.27
C GLY A 333 -17.80 10.59 -9.24
N ILE A 334 -17.58 11.84 -9.64
CA ILE A 334 -17.46 12.98 -8.73
C ILE A 334 -18.80 13.68 -8.68
N ALA A 335 -19.49 13.64 -7.53
CA ALA A 335 -20.66 14.48 -7.31
C ALA A 335 -20.21 15.95 -7.29
N THR A 336 -20.47 16.69 -8.36
CA THR A 336 -20.19 18.12 -8.42
C THR A 336 -21.21 18.88 -7.58
N CYS A 337 -20.75 19.80 -6.73
CA CYS A 337 -21.63 20.74 -6.03
C CYS A 337 -22.31 21.65 -7.06
N GLN A 338 -23.54 21.33 -7.46
CA GLN A 338 -24.34 22.01 -8.49
C GLN A 338 -24.80 23.46 -8.15
N ASN A 339 -24.24 24.14 -7.15
CA ASN A 339 -24.74 25.45 -6.68
C ASN A 339 -23.80 26.64 -6.94
N ALA A 340 -22.95 26.60 -7.98
CA ALA A 340 -22.15 27.76 -8.37
C ALA A 340 -22.93 28.82 -9.18
N SER A 341 -24.06 28.45 -9.79
CA SER A 341 -24.82 29.35 -10.70
C SER A 341 -25.47 30.55 -10.02
N ASN A 342 -25.63 30.54 -8.69
CA ASN A 342 -26.28 31.63 -7.96
C ASN A 342 -25.31 32.73 -7.46
N MET A 343 -23.98 32.57 -7.63
CA MET A 343 -23.01 33.55 -7.12
C MET A 343 -22.56 34.61 -8.14
N ILE A 344 -22.92 34.48 -9.43
CA ILE A 344 -22.44 35.40 -10.49
C ILE A 344 -23.49 36.47 -10.89
N ALA A 345 -24.64 36.50 -10.24
CA ALA A 345 -25.66 37.53 -10.49
C ALA A 345 -25.48 38.75 -9.55
N LEU A 346 -24.43 39.55 -9.78
CA LEU A 346 -24.40 40.94 -9.31
C LEU A 346 -24.49 41.90 -10.52
N PRO A 347 -25.26 42.99 -10.40
CA PRO A 347 -25.72 43.76 -11.55
C PRO A 347 -24.58 44.58 -12.17
N ARG A 348 -24.55 44.63 -13.51
CA ARG A 348 -23.74 45.57 -14.29
C ARG A 348 -24.05 47.01 -13.83
N LYS A 349 -23.20 47.61 -13.00
CA LYS A 349 -23.15 49.07 -12.85
C LYS A 349 -22.23 49.63 -13.93
N SER A 350 -22.84 50.29 -14.90
CA SER A 350 -22.17 51.19 -15.84
C SER A 350 -21.37 52.24 -15.07
N ILE A 351 -20.06 52.28 -15.32
CA ILE A 351 -19.17 53.33 -14.78
C ILE A 351 -19.31 54.55 -15.68
N SER A 352 -20.03 55.57 -15.22
CA SER A 352 -19.92 56.94 -15.74
C SER A 352 -19.03 57.75 -14.80
N ALA A 353 -18.03 58.42 -15.36
CA ALA A 353 -17.06 59.25 -14.66
C ALA A 353 -17.72 60.37 -13.83
N GLY A 354 -17.22 60.60 -12.62
CA GLY A 354 -17.62 61.72 -11.75
C GLY A 354 -16.77 61.79 -10.47
N GLN A 355 -16.28 62.99 -10.16
CA GLN A 355 -15.26 63.37 -9.18
C GLN A 355 -15.61 63.14 -7.68
N GLY A 356 -14.57 62.92 -6.87
CA GLY A 356 -14.42 63.56 -5.54
C GLY A 356 -14.96 62.83 -4.29
N PRO A 357 -14.38 63.07 -3.09
CA PRO A 357 -14.09 62.03 -2.10
C PRO A 357 -14.98 62.03 -0.83
N ASN A 358 -14.70 61.06 0.05
CA ASN A 358 -15.27 60.78 1.38
C ASN A 358 -16.55 59.93 1.43
N LYS A 359 -16.42 58.69 1.93
CA LYS A 359 -17.22 58.18 3.05
C LYS A 359 -16.68 56.83 3.57
N GLU A 360 -16.68 56.73 4.89
CA GLU A 360 -16.31 55.60 5.72
C GLU A 360 -17.08 54.31 5.36
N TYR A 361 -16.41 53.16 5.48
CA TYR A 361 -17.05 51.85 5.52
C TYR A 361 -17.26 51.44 6.99
N PRO A 362 -18.48 51.11 7.45
CA PRO A 362 -18.63 50.38 8.69
C PRO A 362 -18.42 48.88 8.45
N ALA A 363 -17.73 48.26 9.39
CA ALA A 363 -17.64 46.82 9.53
C ALA A 363 -19.04 46.21 9.73
N GLN A 364 -19.33 45.11 9.05
CA GLN A 364 -20.40 44.19 9.43
C GLN A 364 -19.83 42.78 9.53
N GLU A 365 -19.49 42.46 10.77
CA GLU A 365 -19.50 41.14 11.35
C GLU A 365 -20.92 40.53 11.20
N MET A 366 -21.04 39.31 10.67
CA MET A 366 -22.20 38.48 10.96
C MET A 366 -21.82 37.00 11.00
N ALA A 367 -22.21 36.41 12.13
CA ALA A 367 -21.90 35.09 12.63
C ALA A 367 -22.62 33.95 11.86
N LEU A 368 -21.96 32.78 11.94
CA LEU A 368 -22.52 31.44 12.20
C LEU A 368 -23.92 31.11 11.66
N SER A 369 -23.99 30.09 10.79
CA SER A 369 -24.84 28.93 11.09
C SER A 369 -24.49 27.71 10.24
N LYS A 370 -24.08 26.65 10.93
CA LYS A 370 -24.44 25.23 10.71
C LYS A 370 -24.56 24.72 9.26
N LEU A 371 -23.63 23.84 8.89
CA LEU A 371 -23.93 22.49 8.39
C LEU A 371 -22.76 21.56 8.75
#